data_AF-A0A3C0E3F4-F1
#
_entry.id   AF-A0A3C0E3F4-F1
#
_cell.length_a   1.000
_cell.length_b   1.000
_cell.length_c   1.000
_cell.angle_alpha   90.00
_cell.angle_beta   90.00
_cell.angle_gamma   90.00
#
_symmetry.space_group_name_H-M   'P 1'
#
loop_
_entity.id
_entity.type
_entity.pdbx_description
1 polymer ?
#
loop_
_entity_poly.entity_id
_entity_poly.type
_entity_poly.pdbx_seq_one_letter_code
_entity_poly.pdbx_strand_id
1 'polypeptide(L)'
;LQRLQEGGNVLLSLRKGSLPAEAGGEVEIGFSSIFWNTSWTLGQAPHTLGILCNPAHPALSEFPTEYYSDYQWWDAMSYSSAIETAKIDKNLKPIVRVIDDWFTNRPLALLFEVKVGKGKLLVSGVDFWQNMDKRVEAKQLLYSLKKYMCSDNFKPILNVCSQSLLVL
;
A
#
# COMPACT_ATOMS: atom_id res chain seq x y z
N LEU A 1 -9.15 -15.67 4.47
CA LEU A 1 -9.13 -15.78 5.95
C LEU A 1 -8.66 -17.14 6.45
N GLN A 2 -9.16 -18.26 5.92
CA GLN A 2 -8.75 -19.61 6.35
C GLN A 2 -7.23 -19.81 6.41
N ARG A 3 -6.50 -19.43 5.34
CA ARG A 3 -5.04 -19.56 5.29
C ARG A 3 -4.30 -18.82 6.42
N LEU A 4 -4.83 -17.67 6.86
CA LEU A 4 -4.27 -16.92 7.99
C LEU A 4 -4.55 -17.64 9.33
N GLN A 5 -5.73 -18.24 9.48
CA GLN A 5 -6.08 -19.02 10.69
C GLN A 5 -5.19 -20.27 10.85
N GLU A 6 -4.75 -20.85 9.74
CA GLU A 6 -3.79 -21.97 9.69
C GLU A 6 -2.33 -21.54 9.90
N GLY A 7 -2.05 -20.24 10.07
CA GLY A 7 -0.69 -19.74 10.27
C GLY A 7 0.08 -19.43 8.98
N GLY A 8 -0.60 -19.37 7.84
CA GLY A 8 0.04 -19.05 6.56
C GLY A 8 0.40 -17.59 6.37
N ASN A 9 1.30 -17.35 5.40
CA ASN A 9 1.64 -16.03 4.89
C ASN A 9 0.72 -15.73 3.69
N VAL A 10 0.05 -14.57 3.71
CA VAL A 10 -0.91 -14.17 2.66
C VAL A 10 -0.56 -12.80 2.13
N LEU A 11 -0.65 -12.63 0.81
CA LEU A 11 -0.61 -11.34 0.13
C LEU A 11 -2.04 -10.97 -0.26
N LEU A 12 -2.54 -9.86 0.25
CA LEU A 12 -3.77 -9.24 -0.22
C LEU A 12 -3.39 -8.06 -1.12
N SER A 13 -3.60 -8.21 -2.42
CA SER A 13 -3.49 -7.11 -3.38
C SER A 13 -4.89 -6.62 -3.71
N LEU A 14 -5.15 -5.33 -3.51
CA LEU A 14 -6.43 -4.72 -3.87
C LEU A 14 -6.51 -4.58 -5.40
N ARG A 15 -7.71 -4.72 -5.96
CA ARG A 15 -7.94 -4.37 -7.36
C ARG A 15 -8.10 -2.86 -7.45
N LYS A 16 -7.62 -2.25 -8.53
CA LYS A 16 -7.81 -0.81 -8.73
C LYS A 16 -9.30 -0.48 -8.67
N GLY A 17 -9.68 0.45 -7.80
CA GLY A 17 -11.08 0.88 -7.63
C GLY A 17 -11.94 -0.06 -6.77
N SER A 18 -11.38 -1.10 -6.14
CA SER A 18 -12.14 -1.97 -5.22
C SER A 18 -12.14 -1.49 -3.77
N LEU A 19 -11.24 -0.58 -3.40
CA LEU A 19 -11.17 -0.06 -2.03
C LEU A 19 -12.43 0.78 -1.74
N PRO A 20 -13.20 0.48 -0.69
CA PRO A 20 -14.34 1.30 -0.28
C PRO A 20 -13.94 2.72 0.12
N ALA A 21 -14.85 3.67 -0.05
CA ALA A 21 -14.60 5.08 0.26
C ALA A 21 -14.18 5.28 1.72
N GLU A 22 -14.83 4.57 2.66
CA GLU A 22 -14.55 4.63 4.09
C GLU A 22 -13.15 4.14 4.47
N ALA A 23 -12.45 3.43 3.58
CA ALA A 23 -11.08 2.94 3.76
C ALA A 23 -10.04 3.75 2.96
N GLY A 24 -10.45 4.84 2.30
CA GLY A 24 -9.58 5.67 1.47
C GLY A 24 -9.79 5.51 -0.04
N GLY A 25 -10.82 4.79 -0.48
CA GLY A 25 -11.14 4.60 -1.91
C GLY A 25 -11.46 5.89 -2.68
N GLU A 26 -11.80 6.96 -1.95
CA GLU A 26 -12.02 8.31 -2.49
C GLU A 26 -10.73 9.10 -2.75
N VAL A 27 -9.57 8.62 -2.24
CA VAL A 27 -8.29 9.31 -2.43
C VAL A 27 -7.77 9.03 -3.84
N GLU A 28 -7.80 10.05 -4.69
CA GLU A 28 -7.28 9.96 -6.05
C GLU A 28 -5.76 10.10 -6.06
N ILE A 29 -5.07 8.96 -5.93
CA ILE A 29 -3.61 8.87 -5.99
C ILE A 29 -3.09 9.11 -7.41
N GLY A 30 -1.93 9.75 -7.51
CA GLY A 30 -1.20 9.89 -8.77
C GLY A 30 0.31 10.02 -8.53
N PHE A 31 1.11 9.75 -9.56
CA PHE A 31 2.57 9.85 -9.48
C PHE A 31 3.04 11.28 -9.23
N SER A 32 2.45 12.26 -9.93
CA SER A 32 2.72 13.67 -9.69
C SER A 32 2.17 14.10 -8.32
N SER A 33 2.81 15.09 -7.72
CA SER A 33 2.21 15.78 -6.58
C SER A 33 0.95 16.56 -6.99
N ILE A 34 0.14 16.90 -6.00
CA ILE A 34 -0.93 17.91 -6.12
C ILE A 34 -0.43 19.15 -6.87
N PHE A 35 -1.27 19.69 -7.75
CA PHE A 35 -1.05 21.01 -8.34
C PHE A 35 -1.59 22.11 -7.43
N TRP A 36 -0.70 22.93 -6.87
CA TRP A 36 -0.97 24.10 -6.03
C TRP A 36 -1.80 23.85 -4.76
N ASN A 37 -3.11 23.59 -4.87
CA ASN A 37 -4.01 23.44 -3.74
C ASN A 37 -5.36 22.81 -4.13
N THR A 38 -5.68 21.65 -3.55
CA THR A 38 -6.94 20.90 -3.80
C THR A 38 -8.21 21.71 -3.45
N SER A 39 -8.17 22.59 -2.46
CA SER A 39 -9.32 23.45 -2.11
C SER A 39 -9.65 24.49 -3.19
N TRP A 40 -8.64 24.98 -3.92
CA TRP A 40 -8.83 25.98 -4.98
C TRP A 40 -9.07 25.34 -6.36
N THR A 41 -8.79 24.04 -6.50
CA THR A 41 -9.05 23.27 -7.73
C THR A 41 -10.30 22.40 -7.64
N LEU A 42 -11.15 22.63 -6.62
CA LEU A 42 -12.38 21.86 -6.39
C LEU A 42 -12.13 20.35 -6.25
N GLY A 43 -11.03 19.97 -5.61
CA GLY A 43 -10.65 18.58 -5.39
C GLY A 43 -10.01 17.89 -6.59
N GLN A 44 -9.43 18.64 -7.53
CA GLN A 44 -8.77 18.04 -8.70
C GLN A 44 -7.65 17.07 -8.29
N ALA A 45 -7.68 15.86 -8.85
CA ALA A 45 -6.63 14.86 -8.70
C ALA A 45 -5.26 15.30 -9.27
N PRO A 46 -4.15 14.78 -8.74
CA PRO A 46 -4.07 13.85 -7.62
C PRO A 46 -4.23 14.57 -6.26
N HIS A 47 -4.65 13.82 -5.24
CA HIS A 47 -4.81 14.31 -3.85
C HIS A 47 -3.57 14.06 -2.98
N THR A 48 -2.50 13.51 -3.56
CA THR A 48 -1.33 13.02 -2.81
C THR A 48 -0.04 13.69 -3.28
N LEU A 49 0.98 13.68 -2.43
CA LEU A 49 2.28 14.33 -2.67
C LEU A 49 3.41 13.35 -3.00
N GLY A 50 3.09 12.08 -3.26
CA GLY A 50 4.06 11.02 -3.55
C GLY A 50 4.14 9.96 -2.45
N ILE A 51 5.24 9.21 -2.44
CA ILE A 51 5.50 8.15 -1.46
C ILE A 51 6.69 8.47 -0.57
N LEU A 52 6.70 7.84 0.61
CA LEU A 52 7.81 7.84 1.55
C LEU A 52 8.06 6.40 2.00
N CYS A 53 9.29 5.91 1.88
CA CYS A 53 9.63 4.56 2.34
C CYS A 53 11.06 4.47 2.88
N ASN A 54 11.36 3.40 3.60
CA ASN A 54 12.74 3.05 3.93
C ASN A 54 13.25 2.10 2.83
N PRO A 55 14.20 2.52 1.96
CA PRO A 55 14.70 1.67 0.87
C PRO A 55 15.43 0.42 1.39
N ALA A 56 15.92 0.42 2.63
CA ALA A 56 16.52 -0.74 3.27
C ALA A 56 15.50 -1.73 3.87
N HIS A 57 14.20 -1.46 3.77
CA HIS A 57 13.18 -2.39 4.26
C HIS A 57 13.24 -3.70 3.45
N PRO A 58 13.27 -4.90 4.08
CA PRO A 58 13.46 -6.16 3.36
C PRO A 58 12.42 -6.44 2.26
N ALA A 59 11.18 -5.96 2.44
CA ALA A 59 10.12 -6.01 1.44
C ALA A 59 10.48 -5.33 0.09
N LEU A 60 11.41 -4.38 0.10
CA LEU A 60 11.84 -3.58 -1.04
C LEU A 60 13.25 -3.97 -1.54
N SER A 61 13.87 -5.02 -0.97
CA SER A 61 15.26 -5.41 -1.26
C SER A 61 15.54 -5.75 -2.72
N GLU A 62 14.53 -6.16 -3.49
CA GLU A 62 14.66 -6.46 -4.92
C GLU A 62 13.95 -5.42 -5.79
N PHE A 63 13.49 -4.30 -5.21
CA PHE A 63 12.82 -3.24 -5.94
C PHE A 63 13.70 -1.98 -5.91
N PRO A 64 14.15 -1.45 -7.07
CA PRO A 64 15.07 -0.32 -7.09
C PRO A 64 14.35 0.94 -6.61
N THR A 65 14.53 1.32 -5.35
CA THR A 65 13.85 2.49 -4.77
C THR A 65 14.76 3.31 -3.87
N GLU A 66 14.41 4.58 -3.75
CA GLU A 66 14.99 5.51 -2.79
C GLU A 66 13.96 5.87 -1.70
N TYR A 67 14.31 6.86 -0.87
CA TYR A 67 13.47 7.32 0.24
C TYR A 67 12.13 7.96 -0.21
N TYR A 68 12.09 8.50 -1.43
CA TYR A 68 10.99 9.25 -2.02
C TYR A 68 10.54 8.66 -3.38
N SER A 69 9.49 9.23 -3.98
CA SER A 69 9.02 8.86 -5.32
C SER A 69 10.07 9.11 -6.40
N ASP A 70 10.30 8.11 -7.25
CA ASP A 70 11.02 8.20 -8.53
C ASP A 70 10.34 7.25 -9.54
N TYR A 71 10.70 7.31 -10.81
CA TYR A 71 9.94 6.78 -11.95
C TYR A 71 9.56 5.30 -11.85
N GLN A 72 10.28 4.46 -11.11
CA GLN A 72 9.89 3.07 -10.84
C GLN A 72 8.51 2.96 -10.15
N TRP A 73 8.06 4.01 -9.46
CA TRP A 73 6.78 4.05 -8.78
C TRP A 73 5.62 4.46 -9.70
N TRP A 74 5.90 4.90 -10.94
CA TRP A 74 4.90 5.41 -11.88
C TRP A 74 3.72 4.43 -12.04
N ASP A 75 4.02 3.17 -12.35
CA ASP A 75 3.00 2.14 -12.55
C ASP A 75 2.24 1.84 -11.25
N ALA A 76 2.97 1.59 -10.16
CA ALA A 76 2.37 1.28 -8.87
C ALA A 76 1.41 2.39 -8.42
N MET A 77 1.80 3.66 -8.54
CA MET A 77 0.94 4.80 -8.20
C MET A 77 -0.23 4.96 -9.16
N SER A 78 -0.03 4.72 -10.47
CA SER A 78 -1.10 4.82 -11.48
C SER A 78 -2.15 3.71 -11.37
N TYR A 79 -1.79 2.57 -10.75
CA TYR A 79 -2.64 1.39 -10.60
C TYR A 79 -2.71 0.95 -9.14
N SER A 80 -3.12 1.87 -8.27
CA SER A 80 -3.30 1.57 -6.85
C SER A 80 -4.48 2.31 -6.22
N SER A 81 -4.72 1.98 -4.95
CA SER A 81 -5.53 2.76 -4.03
C SER A 81 -4.70 3.05 -2.76
N ALA A 82 -4.86 4.24 -2.19
CA ALA A 82 -4.21 4.62 -0.93
C ALA A 82 -5.10 4.21 0.25
N ILE A 83 -4.59 3.34 1.12
CA ILE A 83 -5.37 2.77 2.22
C ILE A 83 -5.24 3.66 3.46
N GLU A 84 -6.36 4.14 4.00
CA GLU A 84 -6.40 4.89 5.25
C GLU A 84 -6.20 3.95 6.45
N THR A 85 -4.97 3.92 6.97
CA THR A 85 -4.57 2.90 7.95
C THR A 85 -5.24 3.06 9.31
N ALA A 86 -5.66 4.29 9.65
CA ALA A 86 -6.39 4.57 10.89
C ALA A 86 -7.74 3.83 10.99
N LYS A 87 -8.32 3.42 9.85
CA LYS A 87 -9.54 2.60 9.81
C LYS A 87 -9.31 1.15 10.21
N ILE A 88 -8.06 0.69 10.16
CA ILE A 88 -7.64 -0.66 10.52
C ILE A 88 -7.07 -0.68 11.94
N ASP A 89 -6.02 0.13 12.18
CA ASP A 89 -5.37 0.29 13.47
C ASP A 89 -4.56 1.59 13.50
N LYS A 90 -4.74 2.41 14.54
CA LYS A 90 -4.06 3.71 14.70
C LYS A 90 -2.53 3.62 14.80
N ASN A 91 -1.99 2.46 15.17
CA ASN A 91 -0.55 2.23 15.34
C ASN A 91 0.07 1.56 14.10
N LEU A 92 -0.71 1.34 13.04
CA LEU A 92 -0.25 0.72 11.81
C LEU A 92 0.80 1.60 11.13
N LYS A 93 1.98 1.02 10.92
CA LYS A 93 3.09 1.68 10.23
C LYS A 93 3.20 1.14 8.80
N PRO A 94 3.11 1.99 7.78
CA PRO A 94 3.29 1.57 6.40
C PRO A 94 4.74 1.13 6.14
N ILE A 95 4.90 0.15 5.24
CA ILE A 95 6.17 -0.14 4.57
C ILE A 95 6.44 0.97 3.54
N VAL A 96 5.41 1.32 2.77
CA VAL A 96 5.41 2.45 1.83
C VAL A 96 4.24 3.34 2.17
N ARG A 97 4.54 4.54 2.67
CA ARG A 97 3.56 5.58 2.99
C ARG A 97 3.20 6.34 1.73
N VAL A 98 1.92 6.67 1.56
CA VAL A 98 1.48 7.70 0.62
C VAL A 98 1.34 8.99 1.42
N ILE A 99 1.85 10.10 0.91
CA ILE A 99 1.72 11.39 1.57
C ILE A 99 0.41 12.04 1.10
N ASP A 100 -0.54 12.20 2.01
CA ASP A 100 -1.80 12.89 1.76
C ASP A 100 -1.59 14.41 1.65
N ASP A 101 -2.64 15.13 1.26
CA ASP A 101 -2.61 16.59 1.33
C ASP A 101 -2.58 17.13 2.77
N TRP A 102 -2.23 18.40 2.92
CA TRP A 102 -2.10 19.05 4.22
C TRP A 102 -3.43 19.47 4.86
N PHE A 103 -4.55 19.38 4.13
CA PHE A 103 -5.88 19.67 4.66
C PHE A 103 -6.45 18.48 5.43
N THR A 104 -6.39 17.30 4.84
CA THR A 104 -6.92 16.07 5.47
C THR A 104 -5.85 15.32 6.25
N ASN A 105 -4.61 15.31 5.75
CA ASN A 105 -3.45 14.67 6.40
C ASN A 105 -3.76 13.25 6.91
N ARG A 106 -4.48 12.47 6.09
CA ARG A 106 -4.86 11.10 6.42
C ARG A 106 -3.60 10.23 6.52
N PRO A 107 -3.55 9.27 7.45
CA PRO A 107 -2.47 8.29 7.49
C PRO A 107 -2.68 7.25 6.39
N LEU A 108 -2.03 7.45 5.24
CA LEU A 108 -2.19 6.60 4.06
C LEU A 108 -1.03 5.61 3.86
N ALA A 109 -1.37 4.39 3.45
CA ALA A 109 -0.41 3.35 3.08
C ALA A 109 -0.65 2.86 1.66
N LEU A 110 0.45 2.65 0.93
CA LEU A 110 0.45 1.84 -0.29
C LEU A 110 0.73 0.38 0.05
N LEU A 111 1.67 0.12 0.96
CA LEU A 111 2.06 -1.22 1.40
C LEU A 111 2.17 -1.25 2.93
N PHE A 112 1.67 -2.30 3.56
CA PHE A 112 1.87 -2.56 4.98
C PHE A 112 1.80 -4.06 5.31
N GLU A 113 2.21 -4.41 6.53
CA GLU A 113 2.14 -5.79 7.02
C GLU A 113 1.58 -5.87 8.44
N VAL A 114 0.87 -6.96 8.74
CA VAL A 114 0.25 -7.22 10.04
C VAL A 114 0.21 -8.72 10.34
N LYS A 115 0.09 -9.07 11.61
CA LYS A 115 -0.30 -10.40 12.07
C LYS A 115 -1.82 -10.47 12.20
N VAL A 116 -2.40 -11.59 11.79
CA VAL A 116 -3.84 -11.84 11.87
C VAL A 116 -4.06 -13.27 12.37
N GLY A 117 -4.50 -13.40 13.63
CA GLY A 117 -4.57 -14.69 14.30
C GLY A 117 -3.20 -15.37 14.34
N LYS A 118 -3.09 -16.57 13.77
CA LYS A 118 -1.83 -17.32 13.70
C LYS A 118 -0.96 -16.93 12.51
N GLY A 119 -1.54 -16.24 11.52
CA GLY A 119 -0.92 -15.97 10.22
C GLY A 119 -0.37 -14.56 10.09
N LYS A 120 0.22 -14.29 8.93
CA LYS A 120 0.85 -13.02 8.57
C LYS A 120 0.28 -12.54 7.25
N LEU A 121 -0.05 -11.25 7.20
CA LEU A 121 -0.67 -10.61 6.04
C LEU A 121 0.22 -9.47 5.57
N LEU A 122 0.56 -9.47 4.29
CA LEU A 122 1.06 -8.29 3.59
C LEU A 122 -0.09 -7.75 2.75
N VAL A 123 -0.39 -6.46 2.90
CA VAL A 123 -1.43 -5.78 2.13
C VAL A 123 -0.78 -4.82 1.15
N SER A 124 -1.27 -4.85 -0.08
CA SER A 124 -0.86 -3.98 -1.17
C SER A 124 -2.05 -3.24 -1.75
N GLY A 125 -1.99 -1.91 -1.71
CA GLY A 125 -2.88 -1.04 -2.47
C GLY A 125 -2.60 -1.07 -3.97
N VAL A 126 -1.43 -1.57 -4.41
CA VAL A 126 -1.12 -1.79 -5.83
C VAL A 126 -1.90 -2.98 -6.37
N ASP A 127 -2.54 -2.79 -7.52
CA ASP A 127 -3.21 -3.84 -8.28
C ASP A 127 -2.18 -4.76 -8.93
N PHE A 128 -2.10 -6.01 -8.50
CA PHE A 128 -1.26 -7.05 -9.10
C PHE A 128 -2.07 -8.08 -9.91
N TRP A 129 -3.30 -7.76 -10.27
CA TRP A 129 -4.22 -8.64 -10.98
C TRP A 129 -4.30 -8.34 -12.48
N GLN A 130 -4.25 -7.07 -12.86
CA GLN A 130 -4.55 -6.63 -14.22
C GLN A 130 -3.29 -6.31 -15.03
N ASN A 131 -3.22 -6.86 -16.25
CA ASN A 131 -2.21 -6.56 -17.27
C ASN A 131 -0.76 -6.66 -16.76
N MET A 132 -0.49 -7.57 -15.82
CA MET A 132 0.84 -7.71 -15.21
C MET A 132 1.91 -8.01 -16.26
N ASP A 133 1.54 -8.68 -17.37
CA ASP A 133 2.42 -8.92 -18.51
C ASP A 133 3.05 -7.63 -19.07
N LYS A 134 2.35 -6.49 -18.99
CA LYS A 134 2.79 -5.18 -19.52
C LYS A 134 3.34 -4.22 -18.46
N ARG A 135 3.27 -4.58 -17.17
CA ARG A 135 3.59 -3.70 -16.03
C ARG A 135 4.88 -4.18 -15.36
N VAL A 136 6.02 -3.80 -15.93
CA VAL A 136 7.35 -4.34 -15.56
C VAL A 136 7.73 -3.94 -14.13
N GLU A 137 7.44 -2.72 -13.74
CA GLU A 137 7.72 -2.19 -12.40
C GLU A 137 6.88 -2.91 -11.34
N ALA A 138 5.57 -3.09 -11.58
CA ALA A 138 4.71 -3.87 -10.68
C ALA A 138 5.12 -5.34 -10.58
N LYS A 139 5.57 -5.96 -11.69
CA LYS A 139 6.13 -7.32 -11.65
C LYS A 139 7.35 -7.38 -10.73
N GLN A 140 8.25 -6.42 -10.82
CA GLN A 140 9.46 -6.37 -9.99
C GLN A 140 9.11 -6.12 -8.52
N LEU A 141 8.17 -5.20 -8.24
CA LEU A 141 7.69 -4.96 -6.89
C LEU A 141 7.05 -6.21 -6.29
N LEU A 142 6.17 -6.88 -7.04
CA LEU A 142 5.53 -8.14 -6.62
C LEU A 142 6.56 -9.24 -6.33
N TYR A 143 7.62 -9.32 -7.15
CA TYR A 143 8.72 -10.24 -6.92
C TYR A 143 9.43 -9.95 -5.60
N SER A 144 9.80 -8.69 -5.34
CA SER A 144 10.42 -8.26 -4.08
C SER A 144 9.55 -8.61 -2.86
N LEU A 145 8.25 -8.31 -2.94
CA LEU A 145 7.28 -8.61 -1.88
C LEU A 145 7.16 -10.11 -1.60
N LYS A 146 7.04 -10.93 -2.65
CA LYS A 146 6.96 -12.39 -2.51
C LYS A 146 8.25 -12.97 -1.93
N LYS A 147 9.41 -12.54 -2.41
CA LYS A 147 10.71 -12.98 -1.89
C LYS A 147 10.82 -12.68 -0.39
N TYR A 148 10.42 -11.47 0.01
CA TYR A 148 10.36 -11.08 1.42
C TYR A 148 9.43 -11.97 2.24
N MET A 149 8.20 -12.21 1.77
CA MET A 149 7.22 -13.06 2.46
C MET A 149 7.64 -14.53 2.60
N CYS A 150 8.54 -15.00 1.74
CA CYS A 150 9.14 -16.34 1.80
C CYS A 150 10.41 -16.40 2.66
N SER A 151 10.86 -15.28 3.23
CA SER A 151 12.07 -15.20 4.04
C SER A 151 11.78 -15.17 5.55
N ASP A 152 12.82 -15.45 6.35
CA ASP A 152 12.78 -15.30 7.80
C ASP A 152 12.66 -13.85 8.28
N ASN A 153 12.79 -12.87 7.37
CA ASN A 153 12.63 -11.46 7.68
C ASN A 153 11.15 -11.04 7.73
N PHE A 154 10.22 -11.83 7.18
CA PHE A 154 8.79 -11.53 7.25
C PHE A 154 8.24 -11.78 8.65
N LYS A 155 8.39 -10.79 9.53
CA LYS A 155 8.07 -10.84 10.95
C LYS A 155 7.25 -9.62 11.37
N PRO A 156 6.01 -9.45 10.85
CA PRO A 156 5.14 -8.35 11.26
C PRO A 156 4.93 -8.37 12.77
N ILE A 157 4.93 -7.19 13.38
CA ILE A 157 4.87 -7.04 14.84
C ILE A 157 3.45 -6.70 15.30
N LEU A 158 2.76 -5.84 14.56
CA LEU A 158 1.41 -5.40 14.89
C LEU A 158 0.41 -6.53 14.65
N ASN A 159 -0.37 -6.87 15.69
CA ASN A 159 -1.48 -7.80 15.58
C ASN A 159 -2.78 -7.01 15.37
N VAL A 160 -3.57 -7.40 14.38
CA VAL A 160 -4.90 -6.81 14.13
C VAL A 160 -5.98 -7.88 14.14
N CYS A 161 -7.20 -7.48 14.50
CA CYS A 161 -8.36 -8.37 14.42
C CYS A 161 -8.75 -8.58 12.95
N SER A 162 -9.17 -9.79 12.57
CA SER A 162 -9.66 -10.03 11.21
C SER A 162 -10.85 -9.14 10.83
N GLN A 163 -11.64 -8.71 11.82
CA GLN A 163 -12.79 -7.82 11.60
C GLN A 163 -12.39 -6.43 11.11
N SER A 164 -11.25 -5.89 11.58
CA SER A 164 -10.80 -4.55 11.14
C SER A 164 -10.26 -4.54 9.70
N LEU A 165 -10.02 -5.72 9.13
CA LEU A 165 -9.60 -5.88 7.74
C LEU A 165 -10.77 -6.04 6.76
N LEU A 166 -12.01 -6.16 7.23
CA LEU A 166 -13.19 -6.27 6.34
C LEU A 166 -13.51 -4.96 5.61
N VAL A 167 -12.86 -3.87 5.99
CA VAL A 167 -12.97 -2.58 5.31
C VAL A 167 -12.16 -2.53 3.99
N LEU A 168 -11.32 -3.55 3.74
CA LEU A 168 -10.45 -3.69 2.56
C LEU A 168 -11.07 -4.64 1.53
#